data_AF-A0A928F4C1-F1
#
_entry.id   AF-A0A928F4C1-F1
#
_cell.length_a   1.000
_cell.length_b   1.000
_cell.length_c   1.000
_cell.angle_alpha   90.00
_cell.angle_beta   90.00
_cell.angle_gamma   90.00
#
_symmetry.space_group_name_H-M   'P 1'
#
loop_
_entity.id
_entity.type
_entity.pdbx_description
1 polymer ?
#
loop_
_entity_poly.entity_id
_entity_poly.type
_entity_poly.pdbx_seq_one_letter_code
_entity_poly.pdbx_strand_id
1 'polypeptide(L)'
;MTTGTMGTVERRFVMQKLMKNWIFTMITCILLVMLAVLMFLGALGVKGVTLAQDILHLLVAIVLAVYMVFTLFPMLTRRRGVVQIFVGVEIALLILTIVGLVCAQVNVPFFSALQVCSVVGLAVWLRGAVEIIHAYRLQGSAAQKKVPLWALCLYILVCAFGVWQMASPSIPDKYFLFVIGAISAVMAAIFGYATAQNRRAGSAKRQEKKKKKSAKQSPQTTAVVPAKEDDKK
;
A
#
# COMPACT_ATOMS: atom_id res chain seq x y z
N MET A 1 27.22 -0.39 -18.00
CA MET A 1 26.40 -0.48 -16.78
C MET A 1 25.71 0.87 -16.53
N THR A 2 24.57 1.14 -17.16
CA THR A 2 23.81 2.39 -17.01
C THR A 2 22.34 2.18 -17.42
N THR A 3 21.65 1.22 -16.81
CA THR A 3 20.23 0.93 -17.11
C THR A 3 19.31 1.00 -15.88
N GLY A 4 19.80 1.48 -14.74
CA GLY A 4 19.05 1.54 -13.48
C GLY A 4 18.40 2.88 -13.14
N THR A 5 18.89 4.00 -13.69
CA THR A 5 18.50 5.35 -13.24
C THR A 5 17.35 5.97 -14.05
N MET A 6 17.17 5.58 -15.32
CA MET A 6 16.17 6.19 -16.21
C MET A 6 14.73 5.86 -15.78
N GLY A 7 14.46 4.60 -15.39
CA GLY A 7 13.12 4.17 -14.95
C GLY A 7 12.67 4.66 -13.57
N THR A 8 13.59 5.15 -12.72
CA THR A 8 13.23 5.74 -11.41
C THR A 8 12.88 7.22 -11.54
N VAL A 9 13.57 7.95 -12.43
CA VAL A 9 13.29 9.37 -12.70
C VAL A 9 11.94 9.52 -13.40
N GLU A 10 11.66 8.68 -14.38
CA GLU A 10 10.39 8.67 -15.10
C GLU A 10 9.21 8.32 -14.17
N ARG A 11 9.36 7.30 -13.31
CA ARG A 11 8.34 6.97 -12.31
C ARG A 11 8.10 8.11 -11.31
N ARG A 12 9.15 8.75 -10.79
CA ARG A 12 8.98 9.92 -9.90
C ARG A 12 8.29 11.07 -10.62
N PHE A 13 8.59 11.30 -11.89
CA PHE A 13 7.96 12.34 -12.69
C PHE A 13 6.47 12.06 -12.95
N VAL A 14 6.12 10.83 -13.30
CA VAL A 14 4.72 10.39 -13.48
C VAL A 14 3.95 10.49 -12.17
N MET A 15 4.53 10.04 -11.06
CA MET A 15 3.89 10.09 -9.74
C MET A 15 3.70 11.53 -9.25
N GLN A 16 4.69 12.42 -9.47
CA GLN A 16 4.52 13.85 -9.22
C GLN A 16 3.44 14.48 -10.09
N LYS A 17 3.33 14.09 -11.37
CA LYS A 17 2.30 14.61 -12.28
C LYS A 17 0.89 14.14 -11.88
N LEU A 18 0.76 12.90 -11.43
CA LEU A 18 -0.49 12.35 -10.89
C LEU A 18 -0.89 13.00 -9.56
N MET A 19 0.05 13.17 -8.61
CA MET A 19 -0.20 13.86 -7.34
C MET A 19 -0.51 15.35 -7.51
N LYS A 20 -0.13 15.95 -8.64
CA LYS A 20 -0.47 17.35 -8.97
C LYS A 20 -1.84 17.48 -9.65
N ASN A 21 -2.40 16.37 -10.13
CA ASN A 21 -3.76 16.34 -10.66
C ASN A 21 -4.76 16.24 -9.51
N TRP A 22 -5.39 17.36 -9.19
CA TRP A 22 -6.35 17.49 -8.09
C TRP A 22 -7.52 16.49 -8.18
N ILE A 23 -7.93 16.11 -9.40
CA ILE A 23 -9.02 15.14 -9.61
C ILE A 23 -8.59 13.75 -9.16
N PHE A 24 -7.36 13.34 -9.48
CA PHE A 24 -6.83 12.05 -9.07
C PHE A 24 -6.72 11.97 -7.54
N THR A 25 -6.16 13.01 -6.90
CA THR A 25 -6.03 13.02 -5.43
C THR A 25 -7.38 13.07 -4.72
N MET A 26 -8.39 13.74 -5.29
CA MET A 26 -9.79 13.69 -4.78
C MET A 26 -10.36 12.28 -4.86
N ILE A 27 -10.28 11.62 -6.02
CA ILE A 27 -10.84 10.26 -6.20
C ILE A 27 -10.18 9.28 -5.23
N THR A 28 -8.85 9.31 -5.14
CA THR A 28 -8.11 8.47 -4.19
C THR A 28 -8.50 8.76 -2.74
N CYS A 29 -8.67 10.04 -2.38
CA CYS A 29 -9.14 10.41 -1.04
C CYS A 29 -10.53 9.85 -0.74
N ILE A 30 -11.49 9.98 -1.66
CA ILE A 30 -12.86 9.46 -1.50
C ILE A 30 -12.82 7.94 -1.30
N LEU A 31 -12.06 7.22 -2.12
CA LEU A 31 -11.90 5.76 -1.99
C LEU A 31 -11.31 5.36 -0.64
N LEU A 32 -10.28 6.08 -0.15
CA LEU A 32 -9.67 5.80 1.14
C LEU A 32 -10.61 6.09 2.31
N VAL A 33 -11.43 7.15 2.23
CA VAL A 33 -12.46 7.44 3.25
C VAL A 33 -13.53 6.35 3.26
N MET A 34 -14.02 5.95 2.08
CA MET A 34 -15.00 4.86 1.97
C MET A 34 -14.44 3.56 2.55
N LEU A 35 -13.19 3.23 2.25
CA LEU A 35 -12.50 2.08 2.82
C LEU A 35 -12.37 2.18 4.35
N ALA A 36 -11.98 3.34 4.87
CA ALA A 36 -11.87 3.56 6.31
C ALA A 36 -13.21 3.35 7.01
N VAL A 37 -14.28 3.95 6.49
CA VAL A 37 -15.64 3.82 7.02
C VAL A 37 -16.09 2.35 7.00
N LEU A 38 -15.91 1.65 5.88
CA LEU A 38 -16.25 0.22 5.77
C LEU A 38 -15.50 -0.64 6.79
N MET A 39 -14.20 -0.40 6.99
CA MET A 39 -13.37 -1.14 7.95
C MET A 39 -13.77 -0.86 9.39
N PHE A 40 -14.06 0.40 9.75
CA PHE A 40 -14.56 0.74 11.07
C PHE A 40 -15.95 0.16 11.34
N LEU A 41 -16.87 0.18 10.36
CA LEU A 41 -18.19 -0.44 10.50
C LEU A 41 -18.09 -1.95 10.70
N GLY A 42 -17.19 -2.62 9.96
CA GLY A 42 -16.87 -4.03 10.17
C GLY A 42 -16.31 -4.30 11.57
N ALA A 43 -15.40 -3.44 12.05
CA ALA A 43 -14.84 -3.56 13.38
C ALA A 43 -15.90 -3.36 14.48
N LEU A 44 -16.88 -2.47 14.29
CA LEU A 44 -17.96 -2.25 15.26
C LEU A 44 -18.98 -3.39 15.30
N GLY A 45 -18.92 -4.36 14.38
CA GLY A 45 -19.80 -5.53 14.39
C GLY A 45 -21.23 -5.21 13.96
N VAL A 46 -21.41 -4.20 13.11
CA VAL A 46 -22.73 -3.84 12.58
C VAL A 46 -23.25 -4.99 11.72
N LYS A 47 -24.39 -5.58 12.11
CA LYS A 47 -25.03 -6.69 11.38
C LYS A 47 -25.32 -6.24 9.94
N GLY A 48 -24.77 -6.97 8.96
CA GLY A 48 -24.94 -6.71 7.53
C GLY A 48 -23.67 -6.23 6.80
N VAL A 49 -22.57 -5.97 7.51
CA VAL A 49 -21.28 -5.57 6.90
C VAL A 49 -20.28 -6.74 6.89
N THR A 50 -20.68 -7.90 6.37
CA THR A 50 -19.76 -9.05 6.16
C THR A 50 -18.69 -8.73 5.12
N LEU A 51 -18.98 -7.79 4.21
CA LEU A 51 -18.05 -7.28 3.21
C LEU A 51 -16.73 -6.76 3.79
N ALA A 52 -16.72 -6.23 5.03
CA ALA A 52 -15.49 -5.74 5.64
C ALA A 52 -14.52 -6.88 5.96
N GLN A 53 -15.03 -8.02 6.41
CA GLN A 53 -14.24 -9.21 6.68
C GLN A 53 -13.73 -9.81 5.37
N ASP A 54 -14.55 -9.82 4.34
CA ASP A 54 -14.18 -10.29 2.99
C ASP A 54 -13.04 -9.48 2.38
N ILE A 55 -13.17 -8.15 2.41
CA ILE A 55 -12.12 -7.24 1.93
C ILE A 55 -10.83 -7.43 2.74
N LEU A 56 -10.93 -7.70 4.05
CA LEU A 56 -9.76 -7.96 4.89
C LEU A 56 -9.02 -9.24 4.46
N HIS A 57 -9.74 -10.34 4.24
CA HIS A 57 -9.15 -11.61 3.78
C HIS A 57 -8.50 -11.45 2.41
N LEU A 58 -9.17 -10.73 1.50
CA LEU A 58 -8.64 -10.41 0.18
C LEU A 58 -7.36 -9.56 0.27
N LEU A 59 -7.35 -8.54 1.13
CA LEU A 59 -6.19 -7.67 1.32
C LEU A 59 -4.98 -8.46 1.84
N VAL A 60 -5.20 -9.33 2.83
CA VAL A 60 -4.16 -10.22 3.37
C VAL A 60 -3.64 -11.18 2.30
N ALA A 61 -4.53 -11.76 1.50
CA ALA A 61 -4.16 -12.62 0.38
C ALA A 61 -3.28 -11.88 -0.64
N ILE A 62 -3.64 -10.63 -1.00
CA ILE A 62 -2.84 -9.79 -1.90
C ILE A 62 -1.46 -9.49 -1.29
N VAL A 63 -1.40 -9.13 0.00
CA VAL A 63 -0.13 -8.87 0.68
C VAL A 63 0.76 -10.11 0.71
N LEU A 64 0.20 -11.30 0.99
CA LEU A 64 0.92 -12.57 0.90
C LEU A 64 1.40 -12.87 -0.52
N ALA A 65 0.58 -12.63 -1.54
CA ALA A 65 0.95 -12.82 -2.94
C ALA A 65 2.12 -11.92 -3.34
N VAL A 66 2.05 -10.64 -2.97
CA VAL A 66 3.14 -9.67 -3.18
C VAL A 66 4.40 -10.12 -2.46
N TYR A 67 4.28 -10.55 -1.20
CA TYR A 67 5.40 -11.09 -0.44
C TYR A 67 6.06 -12.29 -1.14
N MET A 68 5.26 -13.24 -1.64
CA MET A 68 5.79 -14.37 -2.39
C MET A 68 6.53 -13.94 -3.66
N VAL A 69 5.92 -13.11 -4.50
CA VAL A 69 6.49 -12.68 -5.80
C VAL A 69 7.78 -11.87 -5.61
N PHE A 70 7.79 -10.92 -4.68
CA PHE A 70 8.92 -10.00 -4.51
C PHE A 70 10.02 -10.53 -3.59
N THR A 71 9.70 -11.46 -2.68
CA THR A 71 10.66 -11.91 -1.66
C THR A 71 11.05 -13.38 -1.85
N LEU A 72 10.08 -14.28 -1.98
CA LEU A 72 10.35 -15.73 -1.99
C LEU A 72 10.84 -16.21 -3.35
N PHE A 73 10.21 -15.79 -4.45
CA PHE A 73 10.65 -16.14 -5.81
C PHE A 73 12.13 -15.78 -6.11
N PRO A 74 12.62 -14.56 -5.79
CA PRO A 74 14.03 -14.26 -5.97
C PRO A 74 14.94 -15.01 -4.98
N MET A 75 14.46 -15.37 -3.78
CA MET A 75 15.22 -16.24 -2.88
C MET A 75 15.33 -17.67 -3.41
N LEU A 76 14.27 -18.22 -4.00
CA LEU A 76 14.23 -19.57 -4.56
C LEU A 76 15.23 -19.72 -5.71
N THR A 77 15.38 -18.69 -6.55
CA THR A 77 16.33 -18.72 -7.68
C THR A 77 17.78 -18.46 -7.25
N ARG A 78 17.99 -17.74 -6.14
CA ARG A 78 19.34 -17.35 -5.67
C ARG A 78 19.98 -18.38 -4.74
N ARG A 79 19.19 -19.14 -3.96
CA ARG A 79 19.69 -20.16 -3.01
C ARG A 79 19.74 -21.53 -3.69
N ARG A 80 20.75 -22.35 -3.36
CA ARG A 80 20.90 -23.72 -3.90
C ARG A 80 20.93 -24.75 -2.77
N GLY A 81 20.52 -25.98 -3.09
CA GLY A 81 20.55 -27.12 -2.17
C GLY A 81 19.35 -27.15 -1.22
N VAL A 82 19.53 -27.68 -0.01
CA VAL A 82 18.42 -27.96 0.92
C VAL A 82 17.60 -26.72 1.30
N VAL A 83 18.23 -25.55 1.41
CA VAL A 83 17.51 -24.30 1.71
C VAL A 83 16.53 -23.93 0.60
N GLN A 84 16.83 -24.28 -0.66
CA GLN A 84 15.93 -24.07 -1.80
C GLN A 84 14.66 -24.93 -1.67
N ILE A 85 14.79 -26.17 -1.19
CA ILE A 85 13.65 -27.08 -0.96
C ILE A 85 12.73 -26.49 0.10
N PHE A 86 13.28 -26.01 1.22
CA PHE A 86 12.49 -25.38 2.28
C PHE A 86 11.78 -24.10 1.84
N VAL A 87 12.43 -23.25 1.03
CA VAL A 87 11.78 -22.08 0.41
C VAL A 87 10.66 -22.52 -0.55
N GLY A 88 10.86 -23.61 -1.30
CA GLY A 88 9.81 -24.18 -2.16
C GLY A 88 8.59 -24.67 -1.37
N VAL A 89 8.81 -25.34 -0.24
CA VAL A 89 7.74 -25.78 0.67
C VAL A 89 7.02 -24.58 1.29
N GLU A 90 7.75 -23.54 1.70
CA GLU A 90 7.17 -22.27 2.18
C GLU A 90 6.24 -21.66 1.12
N ILE A 91 6.69 -21.57 -0.14
CA ILE A 91 5.85 -21.08 -1.25
C ILE A 91 4.60 -21.94 -1.43
N ALA A 92 4.74 -23.27 -1.44
CA ALA A 92 3.60 -24.17 -1.62
C ALA A 92 2.54 -24.01 -0.51
N LEU A 93 2.99 -23.90 0.75
CA LEU A 93 2.10 -23.68 1.89
C LEU A 93 1.42 -22.31 1.83
N LEU A 94 2.14 -21.24 1.47
CA LEU A 94 1.56 -19.91 1.32
C LEU A 94 0.56 -19.84 0.15
N ILE A 95 0.82 -20.53 -0.97
CA ILE A 95 -0.14 -20.66 -2.07
C ILE A 95 -1.42 -21.34 -1.56
N LEU A 96 -1.29 -22.44 -0.82
CA LEU A 96 -2.45 -23.14 -0.25
C LEU A 96 -3.24 -22.23 0.70
N THR A 97 -2.57 -21.41 1.50
CA THR A 97 -3.23 -20.44 2.37
C THR A 97 -3.95 -19.35 1.58
N ILE A 98 -3.37 -18.83 0.51
CA ILE A 98 -4.03 -17.85 -0.37
C ILE A 98 -5.27 -18.47 -1.02
N VAL A 99 -5.16 -19.70 -1.54
CA VAL A 99 -6.30 -20.42 -2.10
C VAL A 99 -7.38 -20.60 -1.04
N GLY A 100 -7.02 -20.99 0.18
CA GLY A 100 -7.95 -21.09 1.32
C GLY A 100 -8.66 -19.76 1.62
N LEU A 101 -7.94 -18.65 1.64
CA LEU A 101 -8.50 -17.31 1.85
C LEU A 101 -9.47 -16.89 0.73
N VAL A 102 -9.15 -17.23 -0.53
CA VAL A 102 -10.03 -16.96 -1.68
C VAL A 102 -11.26 -17.87 -1.68
N CYS A 103 -11.11 -19.15 -1.34
CA CYS A 103 -12.22 -20.10 -1.22
C CYS A 103 -13.17 -19.73 -0.07
N ALA A 104 -12.67 -19.13 1.01
CA ALA A 104 -13.50 -18.60 2.09
C ALA A 104 -14.50 -17.53 1.59
N GLN A 105 -14.15 -16.78 0.53
CA GLN A 105 -15.03 -15.80 -0.11
C GLN A 105 -16.18 -16.44 -0.89
N VAL A 106 -16.01 -17.68 -1.35
CA VAL A 106 -17.02 -18.43 -2.13
C VAL A 106 -17.90 -19.27 -1.19
N ASN A 107 -17.87 -19.00 0.12
CA ASN A 107 -18.70 -19.66 1.13
C ASN A 107 -18.46 -21.18 1.23
N VAL A 108 -17.23 -21.64 0.96
CA VAL A 108 -16.87 -23.04 1.16
C VAL A 108 -16.67 -23.27 2.67
N PRO A 109 -17.55 -24.04 3.35
CA PRO A 109 -17.66 -24.06 4.80
C PRO A 109 -16.40 -24.55 5.53
N PHE A 110 -15.56 -25.33 4.86
CA PHE A 110 -14.31 -25.83 5.43
C PHE A 110 -13.21 -24.76 5.57
N PHE A 111 -13.25 -23.70 4.75
CA PHE A 111 -12.22 -22.65 4.73
C PHE A 111 -12.69 -21.30 5.30
N SER A 112 -13.99 -21.11 5.51
CA SER A 112 -14.57 -19.88 6.07
C SER A 112 -14.20 -19.58 7.53
N ALA A 113 -13.49 -20.49 8.21
CA ALA A 113 -13.06 -20.33 9.60
C ALA A 113 -11.60 -19.87 9.76
N LEU A 114 -10.85 -19.62 8.67
CA LEU A 114 -9.48 -19.15 8.77
C LEU A 114 -9.44 -17.70 9.27
N GLN A 115 -9.00 -17.50 10.50
CA GLN A 115 -8.74 -16.17 11.04
C GLN A 115 -7.48 -15.59 10.42
N VAL A 116 -7.52 -14.29 10.11
CA VAL A 116 -6.41 -13.55 9.51
C VAL A 116 -5.15 -13.65 10.36
N CYS A 117 -5.33 -13.61 11.68
CA CYS A 117 -4.24 -13.70 12.62
C CYS A 117 -3.48 -15.02 12.54
N SER A 118 -4.19 -16.14 12.32
CA SER A 118 -3.58 -17.47 12.19
C SER A 118 -2.78 -17.57 10.89
N VAL A 119 -3.28 -16.99 9.79
CA VAL A 119 -2.58 -16.92 8.50
C VAL A 119 -1.28 -16.13 8.61
N VAL A 120 -1.31 -14.98 9.28
CA VAL A 120 -0.09 -14.18 9.53
C VAL A 120 0.88 -14.96 10.41
N GLY A 121 0.38 -15.63 11.46
CA GLY A 121 1.18 -16.49 12.34
C GLY A 121 1.89 -17.62 11.58
N LEU A 122 1.18 -18.30 10.68
CA LEU A 122 1.73 -19.34 9.81
C LEU A 122 2.84 -18.79 8.90
N ALA A 123 2.63 -17.62 8.27
CA ALA A 123 3.63 -17.01 7.41
C ALA A 123 4.90 -16.65 8.18
N VAL A 124 4.74 -16.09 9.37
CA VAL A 124 5.85 -15.74 10.28
C VAL A 124 6.61 -16.98 10.76
N TRP A 125 5.88 -18.04 11.11
CA TRP A 125 6.46 -19.31 11.54
C TRP A 125 7.28 -19.96 10.42
N LEU A 126 6.72 -20.09 9.22
CA LEU A 126 7.41 -20.63 8.05
C LEU A 126 8.71 -19.87 7.79
N ARG A 127 8.63 -18.53 7.84
CA ARG A 127 9.79 -17.68 7.61
C ARG A 127 10.88 -17.86 8.66
N GLY A 128 10.49 -17.94 9.94
CA GLY A 128 11.40 -18.24 11.04
C GLY A 128 12.07 -19.61 10.89
N ALA A 129 11.31 -20.65 10.54
CA ALA A 129 11.83 -22.00 10.33
C ALA A 129 12.88 -22.05 9.20
N VAL A 130 12.59 -21.41 8.05
CA VAL A 130 13.53 -21.36 6.92
C VAL A 130 14.83 -20.64 7.30
N GLU A 131 14.78 -19.54 8.05
CA GLU A 131 15.98 -18.83 8.48
C GLU A 131 16.78 -19.59 9.54
N ILE A 132 16.14 -20.33 10.45
CA ILE A 132 16.84 -21.19 11.41
C ILE A 132 17.63 -22.28 10.66
N ILE A 133 16.99 -22.95 9.69
CA ILE A 133 17.65 -23.98 8.87
C ILE A 133 18.81 -23.39 8.08
N HIS A 134 18.61 -22.21 7.49
CA HIS A 134 19.64 -21.49 6.77
C HIS A 134 20.83 -21.12 7.68
N ALA A 135 20.57 -20.61 8.89
CA ALA A 135 21.58 -20.26 9.87
C ALA A 135 22.37 -21.49 10.36
N TYR A 136 21.69 -22.60 10.59
CA TYR A 136 22.32 -23.86 10.98
C TYR A 136 23.27 -24.38 9.89
N ARG A 137 22.86 -24.30 8.62
CA ARG A 137 23.70 -24.69 7.48
C ARG A 137 24.93 -23.80 7.30
N LEU A 138 24.80 -22.50 7.59
CA LEU A 138 25.92 -21.56 7.54
C LEU A 138 26.99 -21.84 8.60
N GLN A 139 26.60 -22.30 9.80
CA GLN A 139 27.55 -22.63 10.87
C GLN A 139 28.43 -23.86 10.55
N GLY A 140 27.94 -24.78 9.71
CA GLY A 140 28.69 -25.96 9.27
C GLY A 140 29.65 -25.72 8.10
N SER A 141 29.67 -24.52 7.50
CA SER A 141 30.55 -24.20 6.38
C SER A 141 31.75 -23.37 6.86
N ALA A 142 32.95 -23.94 6.77
CA ALA A 142 34.21 -23.32 7.22
C ALA A 142 34.54 -21.96 6.54
N ALA A 143 33.82 -21.61 5.45
CA ALA A 143 34.10 -20.44 4.62
C ALA A 143 33.13 -19.25 4.82
N GLN A 144 32.13 -19.35 5.72
CA GLN A 144 31.09 -18.33 5.83
C GLN A 144 30.98 -17.74 7.25
N LYS A 145 30.75 -16.42 7.31
CA LYS A 145 30.56 -15.65 8.56
C LYS A 145 29.56 -16.37 9.47
N LYS A 146 30.00 -16.68 10.70
CA LYS A 146 29.12 -17.20 11.76
C LYS A 146 27.93 -16.27 11.93
N VAL A 147 26.72 -16.82 11.86
CA VAL A 147 25.50 -16.08 12.24
C VAL A 147 25.61 -15.74 13.73
N PRO A 148 25.47 -14.46 14.12
CA PRO A 148 25.59 -14.07 15.53
C PRO A 148 24.47 -14.73 16.35
N LEU A 149 24.79 -15.19 17.56
CA LEU A 149 23.85 -15.91 18.45
C LEU A 149 22.57 -15.11 18.71
N TRP A 150 22.67 -13.78 18.79
CA TRP A 150 21.51 -12.91 18.96
C TRP A 150 20.51 -12.99 17.80
N ALA A 151 21.00 -13.12 16.55
CA ALA A 151 20.13 -13.30 15.39
C ALA A 151 19.44 -14.67 15.40
N LEU A 152 20.12 -15.72 15.86
CA LEU A 152 19.51 -17.05 16.03
C LEU A 152 18.39 -17.00 17.08
N CYS A 153 18.64 -16.34 18.23
CA CYS A 153 17.64 -16.15 19.28
C CYS A 153 16.42 -15.38 18.74
N LEU A 154 16.64 -14.33 17.93
CA LEU A 154 15.58 -13.60 17.26
C LEU A 154 14.74 -14.51 16.35
N TYR A 155 15.37 -15.37 15.54
CA TYR A 155 14.61 -16.28 14.66
C TYR A 155 13.80 -17.31 15.45
N ILE A 156 14.33 -17.81 16.57
CA ILE A 156 13.61 -18.71 17.47
C ILE A 156 12.40 -18.00 18.09
N LEU A 157 12.57 -16.76 18.55
CA LEU A 157 11.46 -15.94 19.07
C LEU A 157 10.39 -15.70 18.00
N VAL A 158 10.79 -15.37 16.77
CA VAL A 158 9.88 -15.18 15.64
C VAL A 158 9.13 -16.47 15.32
N CYS A 159 9.82 -17.61 15.33
CA CYS A 159 9.24 -18.92 15.11
C CYS A 159 8.21 -19.27 16.22
N ALA A 160 8.59 -19.10 17.49
CA ALA A 160 7.72 -19.34 18.64
C ALA A 160 6.49 -18.42 18.64
N PHE A 161 6.67 -17.15 18.31
CA PHE A 161 5.58 -16.19 18.15
C PHE A 161 4.62 -16.61 17.03
N GLY A 162 5.15 -17.08 15.90
CA GLY A 162 4.35 -17.61 14.80
C GLY A 162 3.49 -18.82 15.21
N VAL A 163 4.08 -19.80 15.92
CA VAL A 163 3.34 -20.96 16.45
C VAL A 163 2.26 -20.52 17.43
N TRP A 164 2.61 -19.63 18.37
CA TRP A 164 1.67 -19.13 19.37
C TRP A 164 0.47 -18.45 18.70
N GLN A 165 0.72 -17.60 17.70
CA GLN A 165 -0.32 -16.89 16.97
C GLN A 165 -1.18 -17.81 16.09
N MET A 166 -0.61 -18.90 15.59
CA MET A 166 -1.32 -19.92 14.82
C MET A 166 -2.22 -20.79 15.71
N ALA A 167 -1.70 -21.23 16.87
CA ALA A 167 -2.38 -22.15 17.78
C ALA A 167 -3.48 -21.48 18.61
N SER A 168 -3.25 -20.24 19.04
CA SER A 168 -4.24 -19.44 19.75
C SER A 168 -4.23 -18.03 19.16
N PRO A 169 -5.11 -17.75 18.18
CA PRO A 169 -5.21 -16.42 17.59
C PRO A 169 -5.70 -15.44 18.68
N SER A 170 -4.73 -14.84 19.37
CA SER A 170 -4.95 -13.95 20.51
C SER A 170 -5.47 -12.58 20.07
N ILE A 171 -5.36 -12.25 18.78
CA ILE A 171 -5.81 -10.99 18.19
C ILE A 171 -7.02 -11.29 17.29
N PRO A 172 -8.24 -10.98 17.75
CA PRO A 172 -9.43 -11.03 16.91
C PRO A 172 -9.30 -10.19 15.64
N ASP A 173 -9.90 -10.67 14.54
CA ASP A 173 -9.91 -9.98 13.24
C ASP A 173 -10.43 -8.53 13.31
N LYS A 174 -11.30 -8.25 14.29
CA LYS A 174 -11.78 -6.90 14.62
C LYS A 174 -10.65 -5.88 14.85
N TYR A 175 -9.54 -6.28 15.48
CA TYR A 175 -8.41 -5.38 15.71
C TYR A 175 -7.65 -5.07 14.41
N PHE A 176 -7.53 -6.05 13.51
CA PHE A 176 -6.95 -5.82 12.19
C PHE A 176 -7.78 -4.83 11.38
N LEU A 177 -9.11 -4.93 11.44
CA LEU A 177 -10.03 -3.97 10.83
C LEU A 177 -9.82 -2.56 11.39
N PHE A 178 -9.65 -2.40 12.72
CA PHE A 178 -9.36 -1.10 13.33
C PHE A 178 -8.03 -0.51 12.85
N VAL A 179 -6.97 -1.32 12.79
CA VAL A 179 -5.65 -0.86 12.33
C VAL A 179 -5.69 -0.42 10.87
N ILE A 180 -6.30 -1.21 10.00
CA ILE A 180 -6.43 -0.87 8.58
C ILE A 180 -7.35 0.34 8.38
N GLY A 181 -8.45 0.43 9.13
CA GLY A 181 -9.32 1.60 9.17
C GLY A 181 -8.57 2.87 9.60
N ALA A 182 -7.74 2.78 10.64
CA ALA A 182 -6.93 3.90 11.11
C ALA A 182 -5.87 4.32 10.08
N ILE A 183 -5.15 3.37 9.49
CA ILE A 183 -4.13 3.66 8.47
C ILE A 183 -4.79 4.32 7.24
N SER A 184 -5.91 3.77 6.77
CA SER A 184 -6.64 4.33 5.62
C SER A 184 -7.19 5.73 5.91
N ALA A 185 -7.67 5.98 7.13
CA ALA A 185 -8.11 7.33 7.55
C ALA A 185 -6.95 8.33 7.59
N VAL A 186 -5.79 7.94 8.13
CA VAL A 186 -4.58 8.80 8.12
C VAL A 186 -4.13 9.10 6.69
N MET A 187 -4.09 8.09 5.83
CA MET A 187 -3.76 8.27 4.42
C MET A 187 -4.76 9.18 3.70
N ALA A 188 -6.06 8.99 3.97
CA ALA A 188 -7.10 9.87 3.45
C ALA A 188 -6.90 11.33 3.89
N ALA A 189 -6.54 11.58 5.15
CA ALA A 189 -6.26 12.92 5.65
C ALA A 189 -5.07 13.56 4.91
N ILE A 190 -3.98 12.81 4.68
CA ILE A 190 -2.81 13.27 3.92
C ILE A 190 -3.20 13.63 2.48
N PHE A 191 -3.94 12.75 1.81
CA PHE A 191 -4.40 13.01 0.44
C PHE A 191 -5.42 14.16 0.38
N GLY A 192 -6.30 14.29 1.36
CA GLY A 192 -7.24 15.41 1.49
C GLY A 192 -6.52 16.75 1.68
N TYR A 193 -5.47 16.77 2.50
CA TYR A 193 -4.62 17.95 2.69
C TYR A 193 -3.88 18.34 1.40
N ALA A 194 -3.24 17.37 0.73
CA ALA A 194 -2.56 17.59 -0.55
C ALA A 194 -3.55 18.12 -1.62
N THR A 195 -4.77 17.58 -1.62
CA THR A 195 -5.86 17.99 -2.49
C THR A 195 -6.30 19.43 -2.21
N ALA A 196 -6.44 19.83 -0.95
CA ALA A 196 -6.74 21.21 -0.58
C ALA A 196 -5.64 22.17 -1.02
N GLN A 197 -4.36 21.80 -0.83
CA GLN A 197 -3.23 22.60 -1.30
C GLN A 197 -3.21 22.75 -2.83
N ASN A 198 -3.41 21.67 -3.58
CA ASN A 198 -3.42 21.68 -5.04
C ASN A 198 -4.53 22.56 -5.62
N ARG A 199 -5.72 22.58 -4.99
CA ARG A 199 -6.83 23.44 -5.39
C ARG A 199 -6.56 24.93 -5.13
N ARG A 200 -5.91 25.25 -4.00
CA ARG A 200 -5.47 26.62 -3.66
C ARG A 200 -4.39 27.12 -4.63
N ALA A 201 -3.42 26.28 -4.98
CA ALA A 201 -2.37 26.63 -5.95
C ALA A 201 -2.93 26.81 -7.39
N GLY A 202 -3.90 25.98 -7.79
CA GLY A 202 -4.53 26.08 -9.11
C GLY A 202 -5.41 27.34 -9.27
N SER A 203 -6.13 27.74 -8.22
CA SER A 203 -6.95 28.95 -8.22
C SER A 203 -6.11 30.23 -8.27
N ALA A 204 -5.01 30.30 -7.52
CA ALA A 204 -4.04 31.41 -7.59
C ALA A 204 -3.45 31.60 -9.00
N LYS A 205 -3.03 30.50 -9.65
CA LYS A 205 -2.50 30.56 -11.04
C LYS A 205 -3.56 30.97 -12.07
N ARG A 206 -4.83 30.59 -11.87
CA ARG A 206 -5.94 31.03 -12.73
C ARG A 206 -6.22 32.52 -12.57
N GLN A 207 -6.14 33.06 -11.36
CA GLN A 207 -6.28 34.50 -11.11
C GLN A 207 -5.14 35.31 -11.71
N GLU A 208 -3.89 34.83 -11.61
CA GLU A 208 -2.73 35.50 -12.22
C GLU A 208 -2.82 35.52 -13.75
N LYS A 209 -3.28 34.41 -14.38
CA LYS A 209 -3.52 34.36 -15.83
C LYS A 209 -4.65 35.30 -16.27
N LYS A 210 -5.72 35.44 -15.48
CA LYS A 210 -6.79 36.42 -15.76
C LYS A 210 -6.26 37.85 -15.66
N LYS A 211 -5.49 38.16 -14.61
CA LYS A 211 -4.87 39.48 -14.40
C LYS A 211 -3.90 39.86 -15.54
N LYS A 212 -3.07 38.91 -15.99
CA LYS A 212 -2.16 39.11 -17.14
C LYS A 212 -2.90 39.29 -18.47
N LYS A 213 -4.05 38.62 -18.68
CA LYS A 213 -4.89 38.84 -19.87
C LYS A 213 -5.56 40.22 -19.85
N SER A 214 -6.10 40.66 -18.71
CA SER A 214 -6.68 42.00 -18.56
C SER A 214 -5.65 43.12 -18.69
N ALA A 215 -4.42 42.93 -18.17
CA ALA A 215 -3.35 43.93 -18.29
C ALA A 215 -2.81 44.08 -19.73
N LYS A 216 -2.96 43.06 -20.58
CA LYS A 216 -2.53 43.13 -21.99
C LYS A 216 -3.56 43.82 -22.90
N GLN A 217 -4.77 44.10 -22.40
CA GLN A 217 -5.90 44.64 -23.17
C GLN A 217 -6.12 46.16 -22.98
N SER A 218 -5.35 46.82 -22.10
CA SER A 218 -5.29 48.29 -22.00
C SER A 218 -3.91 48.78 -22.43
N PRO A 219 -3.73 49.08 -23.72
CA PRO A 219 -3.19 50.39 -24.05
C PRO A 219 -3.87 50.96 -25.31
N GLN A 220 -4.89 51.78 -25.13
CA GLN A 220 -5.30 52.82 -26.11
C GLN A 220 -6.43 53.66 -25.52
N THR A 221 -6.11 54.69 -24.73
CA THR A 221 -6.93 55.92 -24.70
C THR A 221 -6.14 57.08 -24.09
N THR A 222 -5.54 57.92 -24.93
CA THR A 222 -5.35 59.38 -24.75
C THR A 222 -4.68 59.87 -26.05
N ALA A 223 -5.24 60.77 -26.86
CA ALA A 223 -5.45 62.19 -26.57
C ALA A 223 -6.44 62.76 -27.63
N VAL A 224 -7.52 63.43 -27.23
CA VAL A 224 -7.70 64.91 -27.10
C VAL A 224 -8.58 65.46 -28.24
N VAL A 225 -9.73 66.01 -27.82
CA VAL A 225 -10.71 66.82 -28.58
C VAL A 225 -10.15 68.25 -28.73
N PRO A 226 -10.48 69.01 -29.79
CA PRO A 226 -11.43 70.10 -29.59
C PRO A 226 -12.44 70.30 -30.74
N ALA A 227 -13.47 71.09 -30.42
CA ALA A 227 -14.69 71.38 -31.14
C ALA A 227 -14.58 72.40 -32.30
N LYS A 228 -15.60 72.41 -33.18
CA LYS A 228 -16.24 73.55 -33.89
C LYS A 228 -17.42 72.99 -34.71
N GLU A 229 -18.68 73.35 -34.47
CA GLU A 229 -19.37 74.63 -34.70
C GLU A 229 -19.77 74.84 -36.18
N ASP A 230 -21.09 74.80 -36.38
CA ASP A 230 -21.95 75.50 -37.34
C ASP A 230 -21.95 75.27 -38.88
N ASP A 231 -23.21 75.14 -39.34
CA ASP A 231 -23.88 75.83 -40.44
C ASP A 231 -24.12 75.17 -41.82
N LYS A 232 -25.37 75.37 -42.26
CA LYS A 232 -26.03 75.32 -43.59
C LYS A 232 -25.29 74.75 -44.81
N LYS A 233 -25.99 73.89 -45.55
CA LYS A 233 -26.82 74.32 -46.70
C LYS A 233 -27.79 73.23 -47.17
#